data_AF-A0A925SZS5-F1
#
_entry.id   AF-A0A925SZS5-F1
#
_cell.length_a   1.000
_cell.length_b   1.000
_cell.length_c   1.000
_cell.angle_alpha   90.00
_cell.angle_beta   90.00
_cell.angle_gamma   90.00
#
_symmetry.space_group_name_H-M   'P 1'
#
loop_
_entity.id
_entity.type
_entity.pdbx_description
1 polymer ?
#
loop_
_entity_poly.entity_id
_entity_poly.type
_entity_poly.pdbx_seq_one_letter_code
_entity_poly.pdbx_strand_id
1 'polypeptide(L)'
;MALKTLVKTFAPIVLCLGMLPAAQAQWTGKAELGFLSASGNTEAQSANTKFDLAHEGSKWRNTFAFGAQYGENAEFSTSERYEARYQTDFKITDRFSWFAAIRGEQDRFSGFAYQATGSTGASYKFIDSPTTRLDASLGAGYRRQKSEILV
;
A
#
# COMPACT_ATOMS: atom_id res chain seq x y z
N MET A 1 15.50 -40.23 27.21
CA MET A 1 16.69 -39.35 27.38
C MET A 1 16.61 -38.22 26.35
N ALA A 2 16.31 -37.01 26.83
CA ALA A 2 16.46 -35.66 26.25
C ALA A 2 16.01 -35.43 24.78
N LEU A 3 14.93 -34.72 24.48
CA LEU A 3 14.70 -33.26 24.65
C LEU A 3 15.85 -32.38 24.09
N LYS A 4 15.66 -31.84 22.88
CA LYS A 4 16.33 -30.64 22.34
C LYS A 4 15.30 -29.93 21.44
N THR A 5 14.48 -29.01 21.93
CA THR A 5 14.78 -27.59 22.22
C THR A 5 15.44 -26.89 21.03
N LEU A 6 14.65 -26.23 20.18
CA LEU A 6 15.07 -25.02 19.48
C LEU A 6 13.87 -24.20 18.95
N VAL A 7 13.12 -23.59 19.87
CA VAL A 7 12.30 -22.43 19.54
C VAL A 7 13.29 -21.30 19.24
N LYS A 8 13.54 -21.00 17.96
CA LYS A 8 14.33 -19.84 17.55
C LYS A 8 13.41 -18.62 17.53
N THR A 9 13.50 -17.84 18.61
CA THR A 9 12.94 -16.51 18.77
C THR A 9 13.38 -15.61 17.60
N PHE A 10 12.44 -15.17 16.76
CA PHE A 10 12.68 -14.11 15.78
C PHE A 10 12.38 -12.77 16.45
N ALA A 11 13.41 -11.95 16.66
CA ALA A 11 13.26 -10.57 17.09
C ALA A 11 12.92 -9.70 15.87
N PRO A 12 11.86 -8.87 15.91
CA PRO A 12 11.61 -7.92 14.83
C PRO A 12 12.63 -6.79 14.90
N ILE A 13 13.57 -6.76 13.95
CA ILE A 13 14.41 -5.57 13.72
C ILE A 13 13.55 -4.59 12.92
N VAL A 14 12.88 -3.68 13.64
CA VAL A 14 12.23 -2.51 13.05
C VAL A 14 13.32 -1.48 12.77
N LEU A 15 13.78 -1.42 11.52
CA LEU A 15 14.71 -0.39 11.07
C LEU A 15 13.91 0.87 10.71
N CYS A 16 13.65 1.73 11.70
CA CYS A 16 13.11 3.07 11.47
C CYS A 16 14.16 3.93 10.76
N LEU A 17 14.15 3.97 9.43
CA LEU A 17 14.97 4.92 8.68
C LEU A 17 14.42 6.35 8.91
N GLY A 18 15.30 7.22 9.37
CA GLY A 18 14.98 8.48 10.05
C GLY A 18 14.16 9.50 9.26
N MET A 19 13.41 10.30 10.03
CA MET A 19 12.76 11.52 9.57
C MET A 19 13.83 12.54 9.14
N LEU A 20 13.78 12.99 7.89
CA LEU A 20 14.50 14.19 7.45
C LEU A 20 13.66 15.43 7.83
N PRO A 21 14.28 16.49 8.39
CA PRO A 21 13.55 17.68 8.83
C PRO A 21 13.10 18.54 7.65
N ALA A 22 12.05 19.31 7.91
CA ALA A 22 11.26 20.08 6.96
C ALA A 22 11.92 21.40 6.53
N ALA A 23 11.87 21.71 5.22
CA ALA A 23 11.55 23.05 4.71
C ALA A 23 11.27 22.99 3.20
N GLN A 24 10.07 23.45 2.82
CA GLN A 24 9.58 23.76 1.47
C GLN A 24 9.52 22.56 0.49
N ALA A 25 8.30 22.03 0.31
CA ALA A 25 8.00 20.79 -0.40
C ALA A 25 8.44 19.53 0.37
N GLN A 26 7.65 19.15 1.37
CA GLN A 26 7.94 18.00 2.23
C GLN A 26 7.62 16.71 1.50
N TRP A 27 8.65 16.08 0.93
CA TRP A 27 8.57 14.66 0.59
C TRP A 27 8.60 13.84 1.89
N THR A 28 7.61 12.97 2.04
CA THR A 28 7.52 12.02 3.14
C THR A 28 7.43 10.63 2.55
N GLY A 29 8.36 9.74 2.85
CA GLY A 29 8.39 8.39 2.32
C GLY A 29 8.38 7.34 3.43
N LYS A 30 7.79 6.18 3.14
CA LYS A 30 7.86 4.97 3.97
C LYS A 30 8.11 3.78 3.06
N ALA A 31 8.93 2.85 3.52
CA ALA A 31 9.16 1.59 2.84
C ALA A 31 9.13 0.47 3.86
N GLU A 32 8.48 -0.63 3.52
CA GLU A 32 8.38 -1.83 4.34
C GLU A 32 8.82 -3.03 3.51
N LEU A 33 9.59 -3.92 4.14
CA LEU A 33 10.00 -5.21 3.59
C LEU A 33 9.74 -6.27 4.65
N GLY A 34 9.05 -7.33 4.27
CA GLY A 34 8.74 -8.45 5.15
C GLY A 34 9.07 -9.76 4.46
N PHE A 35 9.63 -10.70 5.22
CA PHE A 35 9.89 -12.07 4.79
C PHE A 35 9.50 -13.02 5.92
N LEU A 36 8.82 -14.10 5.57
CA LEU A 36 8.39 -15.15 6.47
C LEU A 36 8.76 -16.50 5.84
N SER A 37 9.37 -17.37 6.63
CA SER A 37 9.62 -18.76 6.27
C SER A 37 9.16 -19.63 7.43
N ALA A 38 8.32 -20.62 7.13
CA ALA A 38 7.81 -21.58 8.07
C ALA A 38 8.15 -22.99 7.58
N SER A 39 8.68 -23.81 8.49
CA SER A 39 9.00 -25.22 8.24
C SER A 39 8.31 -26.10 9.28
N GLY A 40 7.90 -27.31 8.86
CA GLY A 40 7.11 -28.24 9.65
C GLY A 40 6.57 -29.36 8.77
N ASN A 41 5.30 -29.74 8.93
CA ASN A 41 4.66 -30.72 8.05
C ASN A 41 4.50 -30.20 6.60
N THR A 42 4.60 -28.88 6.39
CA THR A 42 4.58 -28.24 5.06
C THR A 42 5.53 -27.05 5.11
N GLU A 43 6.32 -26.86 4.05
CA GLU A 43 7.14 -25.68 3.88
C GLU A 43 6.31 -24.54 3.28
N ALA A 44 6.42 -23.35 3.86
CA ALA A 44 5.75 -22.14 3.39
C ALA A 44 6.69 -20.95 3.47
N GLN A 45 6.69 -20.12 2.42
CA GLN A 45 7.45 -18.88 2.34
C GLN A 45 6.55 -17.75 1.88
N SER A 46 6.74 -16.55 2.43
CA SER A 46 6.10 -15.36 1.91
C SER A 46 7.00 -14.14 2.04
N ALA A 47 6.88 -13.25 1.07
CA ALA A 47 7.56 -11.98 1.03
C ALA A 47 6.54 -10.87 0.75
N ASN A 48 6.76 -9.70 1.34
CA ASN A 48 5.98 -8.51 1.04
C ASN A 48 6.88 -7.29 0.99
N THR A 49 6.51 -6.36 0.12
CA THR A 49 7.16 -5.07 -0.06
C THR A 49 6.09 -4.02 -0.15
N LYS A 50 6.24 -2.92 0.57
CA LYS A 50 5.39 -1.73 0.42
C LYS A 50 6.26 -0.49 0.35
N PHE A 51 5.83 0.47 -0.45
CA PHE A 51 6.49 1.74 -0.62
C PHE A 51 5.42 2.82 -0.74
N ASP A 52 5.42 3.77 0.18
CA ASP A 52 4.53 4.93 0.20
C ASP A 52 5.38 6.20 0.08
N LEU A 53 4.95 7.12 -0.78
CA LEU A 53 5.62 8.39 -1.01
C LEU A 53 4.57 9.49 -1.13
N ALA A 54 4.69 10.51 -0.30
CA ALA A 54 3.84 11.69 -0.31
C ALA A 54 4.68 12.93 -0.58
N HIS A 55 4.16 13.86 -1.35
CA HIS A 55 4.75 15.16 -1.62
C HIS A 55 3.75 16.25 -1.30
N GLU A 56 4.06 17.07 -0.30
CA GLU A 56 3.22 18.20 0.10
C GLU A 56 3.78 19.51 -0.48
N GLY A 57 3.15 20.01 -1.54
CA GLY A 57 3.38 21.34 -2.08
C GLY A 57 2.37 22.38 -1.58
N SER A 58 2.52 23.62 -2.06
CA SER A 58 1.64 24.73 -1.69
C SER A 58 0.20 24.52 -2.17
N LYS A 59 0.02 24.21 -3.46
CA LYS A 59 -1.30 23.97 -4.08
C LYS A 59 -1.58 22.50 -4.39
N TRP A 60 -0.55 21.67 -4.45
CA TRP A 60 -0.66 20.27 -4.85
C TRP A 60 -0.15 19.36 -3.74
N ARG A 61 -0.90 18.32 -3.45
CA ARG A 61 -0.42 17.17 -2.69
C ARG A 61 -0.44 15.96 -3.61
N ASN A 62 0.67 15.23 -3.69
CA ASN A 62 0.75 14.01 -4.48
C ASN A 62 1.07 12.83 -3.57
N THR A 63 0.39 11.71 -3.74
CA THR A 63 0.64 10.47 -3.03
C THR A 63 0.81 9.34 -4.03
N PHE A 64 1.85 8.55 -3.82
CA PHE A 64 2.18 7.37 -4.59
C PHE A 64 2.34 6.22 -3.61
N ALA A 65 1.74 5.08 -3.92
CA ALA A 65 1.89 3.86 -3.14
C ALA A 65 2.13 2.68 -4.08
N PHE A 66 3.04 1.80 -3.71
CA PHE A 66 3.33 0.58 -4.42
C PHE A 66 3.41 -0.58 -3.42
N GLY A 67 2.83 -1.72 -3.78
CA GLY A 67 2.83 -2.92 -2.96
C GLY A 67 3.05 -4.15 -3.81
N ALA A 68 3.86 -5.08 -3.29
CA ALA A 68 4.05 -6.41 -3.85
C ALA A 68 3.94 -7.43 -2.73
N GLN A 69 3.25 -8.54 -2.99
CA GLN A 69 3.13 -9.66 -2.06
C GLN A 69 3.29 -10.96 -2.83
N TYR A 70 4.20 -11.80 -2.34
CA TYR A 70 4.43 -13.13 -2.87
C TYR A 70 4.33 -14.15 -1.74
N GLY A 71 3.74 -15.30 -2.02
CA GLY A 71 3.59 -16.41 -1.10
C GLY A 71 3.61 -17.71 -1.87
N GLU A 72 4.32 -18.70 -1.33
CA GLU A 72 4.39 -20.05 -1.85
C GLU A 72 4.38 -21.07 -0.72
N ASN A 73 3.81 -22.23 -1.01
CA ASN A 73 3.97 -23.44 -0.21
C ASN A 73 4.80 -24.45 -1.01
N ALA A 74 5.14 -25.59 -0.40
CA ALA A 74 6.00 -26.63 -0.95
C ALA A 74 5.74 -27.05 -2.42
N GLU A 75 4.52 -26.90 -2.92
CA GLU A 75 4.12 -27.36 -4.26
C GLU A 75 3.59 -26.25 -5.19
N PHE A 76 3.11 -25.13 -4.65
CA PHE A 76 2.45 -24.09 -5.44
C PHE A 76 2.52 -22.70 -4.81
N SER A 77 2.49 -21.67 -5.67
CA SER A 77 2.29 -20.29 -5.24
C SER A 77 0.89 -20.15 -4.62
N THR A 78 0.81 -19.48 -3.47
CA THR A 78 -0.42 -19.24 -2.71
C THR A 78 -0.89 -17.80 -2.77
N SER A 79 0.02 -16.87 -3.05
CA SER A 79 -0.29 -15.44 -3.17
C SER A 79 0.68 -14.78 -4.14
N GLU A 80 0.15 -14.01 -5.09
CA GLU A 80 0.94 -13.19 -5.99
C GLU A 80 0.12 -11.96 -6.36
N ARG A 81 0.43 -10.85 -5.69
CA ARG A 81 -0.32 -9.59 -5.81
C ARG A 81 0.63 -8.41 -5.98
N TYR A 82 0.30 -7.57 -6.95
CA TYR A 82 0.96 -6.31 -7.24
C TYR A 82 -0.06 -5.19 -7.26
N GLU A 83 0.29 -4.07 -6.66
CA GLU A 83 -0.58 -2.90 -6.57
C GLU A 83 0.23 -1.63 -6.73
N ALA A 84 -0.30 -0.70 -7.53
CA ALA A 84 0.21 0.65 -7.64
C ALA A 84 -0.95 1.64 -7.54
N ARG A 85 -0.77 2.70 -6.74
CA ARG A 85 -1.72 3.79 -6.56
C ARG A 85 -1.00 5.11 -6.75
N TYR A 86 -1.65 6.03 -7.42
CA TYR A 86 -1.23 7.42 -7.50
C TYR A 86 -2.44 8.32 -7.33
N GLN A 87 -2.34 9.31 -6.45
CA GLN A 87 -3.37 10.32 -6.23
C GLN A 87 -2.72 11.70 -6.21
N THR A 88 -3.41 12.66 -6.81
CA THR A 88 -3.08 14.07 -6.75
C THR A 88 -4.27 14.85 -6.22
N ASP A 89 -4.02 15.72 -5.25
CA ASP A 89 -5.00 16.60 -4.65
C ASP A 89 -4.62 18.05 -4.94
N PHE A 90 -5.50 18.76 -5.64
CA PHE A 90 -5.41 20.19 -5.86
C PHE A 90 -6.15 20.95 -4.77
N LYS A 91 -5.41 21.72 -3.98
CA LYS A 91 -5.96 22.57 -2.90
C LYS A 91 -6.54 23.83 -3.52
N ILE A 92 -7.88 23.91 -3.50
CA ILE A 92 -8.62 25.09 -3.94
C ILE A 92 -8.68 26.10 -2.80
N THR A 93 -8.91 25.61 -1.58
CA THR A 93 -8.75 26.34 -0.32
C THR A 93 -8.04 25.45 0.71
N ASP A 94 -7.74 25.97 1.88
CA ASP A 94 -7.12 25.18 2.96
C ASP A 94 -7.98 23.99 3.42
N ARG A 95 -9.30 24.06 3.17
CA ARG A 95 -10.27 23.04 3.55
C ARG A 95 -10.85 22.26 2.38
N PHE A 96 -10.92 22.86 1.20
CA PHE A 96 -11.52 22.25 0.01
C PHE A 96 -10.44 21.86 -1.00
N SER A 97 -10.48 20.61 -1.43
CA SER A 97 -9.55 20.07 -2.41
C SER A 97 -10.30 19.29 -3.48
N TRP A 98 -9.80 19.32 -4.71
CA TRP A 98 -10.22 18.38 -5.74
C TRP A 98 -9.16 17.28 -5.85
N PHE A 99 -9.59 16.04 -5.99
CA PHE A 99 -8.68 14.91 -6.13
C PHE A 99 -8.88 14.18 -7.45
N ALA A 100 -7.78 13.62 -7.95
CA ALA A 100 -7.79 12.60 -8.99
C ALA A 100 -6.86 11.47 -8.55
N ALA A 101 -7.32 10.24 -8.72
CA ALA A 101 -6.60 9.04 -8.32
C ALA A 101 -6.70 7.95 -9.38
N ILE A 102 -5.60 7.23 -9.56
CA ILE A 102 -5.52 6.04 -10.38
C ILE A 102 -4.96 4.89 -9.54
N ARG A 103 -5.49 3.69 -9.77
CA ARG A 103 -5.11 2.47 -9.08
C ARG A 103 -5.04 1.33 -10.07
N GLY A 104 -3.92 0.62 -10.08
CA GLY A 104 -3.72 -0.61 -10.83
C GLY A 104 -3.47 -1.76 -9.87
N GLU A 105 -4.16 -2.86 -10.08
CA GLU A 105 -4.03 -4.07 -9.27
C GLU A 105 -3.96 -5.30 -10.17
N GLN A 106 -3.03 -6.18 -9.85
CA GLN A 106 -2.93 -7.51 -10.42
C GLN A 106 -2.84 -8.49 -9.25
N ASP A 107 -3.77 -9.43 -9.20
CA ASP A 107 -3.82 -10.46 -8.17
C ASP A 107 -4.16 -11.78 -8.86
N ARG A 108 -3.16 -12.65 -8.94
CA ARG A 108 -3.24 -13.92 -9.68
C ARG A 108 -4.33 -14.86 -9.14
N PHE A 109 -4.71 -14.71 -7.87
CA PHE A 109 -5.74 -15.55 -7.24
C PHE A 109 -7.11 -14.87 -7.19
N SER A 110 -7.22 -13.62 -7.64
CA SER A 110 -8.48 -12.86 -7.63
C SER A 110 -9.48 -13.25 -8.73
N GLY A 111 -9.08 -14.12 -9.68
CA GLY A 111 -9.86 -14.44 -10.88
C GLY A 111 -9.87 -13.33 -11.94
N PHE A 112 -9.14 -12.24 -11.70
CA PHE A 112 -8.95 -11.14 -12.64
C PHE A 112 -7.49 -11.04 -13.05
N ALA A 113 -7.24 -11.01 -14.35
CA ALA A 113 -5.92 -10.79 -14.91
C ALA A 113 -5.38 -9.38 -14.55
N TYR A 114 -6.26 -8.38 -14.50
CA TYR A 114 -5.90 -7.02 -14.08
C TYR A 114 -7.13 -6.17 -13.76
N GLN A 115 -6.98 -5.22 -12.84
CA GLN A 115 -7.95 -4.18 -12.53
C GLN A 115 -7.29 -2.80 -12.57
N ALA A 116 -7.85 -1.88 -13.37
CA ALA A 116 -7.52 -0.46 -13.34
C ALA A 116 -8.74 0.33 -12.88
N THR A 117 -8.54 1.22 -11.91
CA THR A 117 -9.55 2.18 -11.45
C THR A 117 -9.03 3.59 -11.63
N GLY A 118 -9.83 4.45 -12.25
CA GLY A 118 -9.63 5.90 -12.23
C GLY A 118 -10.77 6.55 -11.45
N SER A 119 -10.47 7.51 -10.60
CA SER A 119 -11.47 8.21 -9.80
C SER A 119 -11.12 9.68 -9.64
N THR A 120 -12.14 10.50 -9.49
CA THR A 120 -11.97 11.93 -9.24
C THR A 120 -13.16 12.47 -8.44
N GLY A 121 -12.92 13.51 -7.67
CA GLY A 121 -13.95 14.11 -6.85
C GLY A 121 -13.46 15.32 -6.08
N ALA A 122 -14.28 15.75 -5.14
CA ALA A 122 -13.96 16.81 -4.22
C ALA A 122 -13.90 16.28 -2.79
N SER A 123 -13.01 16.87 -2.00
CA SER A 123 -12.78 16.56 -0.60
C SER A 123 -12.88 17.83 0.22
N TYR A 124 -13.51 17.72 1.38
CA TYR A 124 -13.67 18.81 2.34
C TYR A 124 -13.19 18.38 3.72
N LYS A 125 -12.28 19.16 4.30
CA LYS A 125 -11.77 18.98 5.66
C LYS A 125 -12.65 19.75 6.65
N PHE A 126 -13.39 19.03 7.49
CA PHE A 126 -14.18 19.61 8.57
C PHE A 126 -13.31 19.97 9.77
N ILE A 127 -12.46 19.03 10.20
CA ILE A 127 -11.58 19.17 11.36
C ILE A 127 -10.16 18.83 10.93
N ASP A 128 -9.22 19.75 11.19
CA ASP A 128 -7.78 19.53 11.00
C ASP A 128 -7.06 20.05 12.25
N SER A 129 -6.95 19.19 13.26
CA SER A 129 -6.19 19.45 14.49
C SER A 129 -5.07 18.42 14.65
N PRO A 130 -4.08 18.67 15.54
CA PRO A 130 -3.00 17.72 15.78
C PRO A 130 -3.48 16.35 16.29
N THR A 131 -4.62 16.32 16.97
CA THR A 131 -5.18 15.11 17.63
C THR A 131 -6.40 14.55 16.91
N THR A 132 -7.04 15.31 16.03
CA THR A 132 -8.30 14.93 15.39
C THR A 132 -8.34 15.45 13.96
N ARG A 133 -8.58 14.54 13.01
CA ARG A 133 -8.85 14.88 11.61
C ARG A 133 -10.18 14.27 11.18
N LEU A 134 -10.99 15.08 10.52
CA LEU A 134 -12.24 14.67 9.90
C LEU A 134 -12.34 15.31 8.52
N ASP A 135 -12.38 14.49 7.50
CA ASP A 135 -12.61 14.87 6.11
C ASP A 135 -13.76 14.04 5.53
N ALA A 136 -14.48 14.61 4.57
CA ALA A 136 -15.37 13.86 3.69
C ALA A 136 -14.98 14.09 2.24
N SER A 137 -15.15 13.06 1.44
CA SER A 137 -14.88 13.10 0.01
C SER A 137 -16.08 12.59 -0.76
N LEU A 138 -16.40 13.24 -1.86
CA LEU A 138 -17.45 12.86 -2.79
C LEU A 138 -16.89 12.88 -4.20
N GLY A 139 -17.09 11.79 -4.94
CA GLY A 139 -16.54 11.66 -6.29
C GLY A 139 -17.15 10.53 -7.09
N ALA A 140 -16.69 10.41 -8.33
CA ALA A 140 -17.03 9.32 -9.23
C ALA A 140 -15.76 8.58 -9.64
N GLY A 141 -15.91 7.28 -9.91
CA GLY A 141 -14.81 6.47 -10.39
C GLY A 141 -15.28 5.44 -11.39
N TYR A 142 -14.38 5.06 -12.29
CA TYR A 142 -14.57 4.02 -13.27
C TYR A 142 -13.53 2.93 -13.05
N ARG A 143 -14.00 1.68 -12.99
CA ARG A 143 -13.14 0.50 -12.89
C ARG A 143 -13.26 -0.33 -14.15
N ARG A 144 -12.11 -0.63 -14.76
CA ARG A 144 -11.98 -1.61 -15.83
C ARG A 144 -11.27 -2.83 -15.28
N GLN A 145 -11.88 -3.99 -15.46
CA GLN A 145 -11.30 -5.28 -15.08
C GLN A 145 -11.24 -6.20 -16.29
N LYS A 146 -10.16 -6.96 -16.41
CA LYS A 146 -10.05 -8.05 -17.37
C LYS A 146 -10.10 -9.35 -16.57
N SER A 147 -11.13 -10.15 -16.80
CA SER A 147 -11.22 -11.49 -16.22
C SER A 147 -10.18 -12.41 -16.84
N GLU A 148 -9.62 -13.29 -16.03
CA GLU A 148 -8.78 -14.38 -16.52
C GLU A 148 -9.70 -15.54 -16.92
N ILE A 149 -9.63 -15.98 -18.17
CA ILE A 149 -10.36 -17.18 -18.61
C ILE A 149 -9.49 -18.36 -18.19
N LEU A 150 -9.88 -19.04 -17.11
CA LEU A 150 -9.40 -20.39 -16.82
C LEU A 150 -10.00 -21.31 -17.91
N VAL A 151 -9.21 -21.61 -18.94
CA VAL A 151 -9.48 -22.70 -19.90
C VAL A 151 -8.82 -23.96 -19.38
#